data_AF-A0A015KFW5-F1
#
_entry.id   AF-A0A015KFW5-F1
#
_cell.length_a   1.000
_cell.length_b   1.000
_cell.length_c   1.000
_cell.angle_alpha   90.00
_cell.angle_beta   90.00
_cell.angle_gamma   90.00
#
_symmetry.space_group_name_H-M   'P 1'
#
loop_
_entity.id
_entity.type
_entity.pdbx_description
1 polymer ?
#
loop_
_entity_poly.entity_id
_entity_poly.type
_entity_poly.pdbx_seq_one_letter_code
_entity_poly.pdbx_strand_id
1 'polypeptide(L)' 'MLASKEENSYQGLAHPIGSAMHELLHACGMYHEHSHPDRDKYLFVQNNSYDYRRYEPNDVRFMHEIEVGSKKRF' A
#
# COMPACT_ATOMS: atom_id res chain seq x y z
N MET A 1 28.12 24.23 -18.77
CA MET A 1 26.71 23.80 -18.68
C MET A 1 26.72 22.36 -18.21
N LEU A 2 26.44 22.13 -16.93
CA LEU A 2 26.26 20.79 -16.38
C LEU A 2 24.79 20.43 -16.62
N ALA A 3 24.52 19.61 -17.64
CA ALA A 3 23.22 18.96 -17.76
C ALA A 3 23.19 17.88 -16.67
N SER A 4 22.38 18.10 -15.64
CA SER A 4 22.04 17.09 -14.65
C SER A 4 21.50 15.86 -15.39
N LYS A 5 22.16 14.72 -15.21
CA LYS A 5 21.60 13.44 -15.59
C LYS A 5 20.39 13.21 -14.69
N GLU A 6 19.21 13.54 -15.18
CA GLU A 6 17.98 13.06 -14.56
C GLU A 6 17.87 11.58 -14.92
N GLU A 7 18.46 10.75 -14.06
CA GLU A 7 18.33 9.30 -14.11
C GLU A 7 16.83 9.00 -13.95
N ASN A 8 16.15 8.64 -15.05
CA ASN A 8 14.72 8.41 -15.07
C ASN A 8 14.39 7.20 -14.20
N SER A 9 13.97 7.42 -12.95
CA SER A 9 13.72 6.40 -11.91
C SER A 9 12.62 5.38 -12.26
N TYR A 10 11.99 5.52 -13.43
CA TYR A 10 10.93 4.65 -13.92
C TYR A 10 11.44 3.52 -14.85
N GLN A 11 12.74 3.44 -15.13
CA GLN A 11 13.32 2.38 -15.98
C GLN A 11 13.30 1.03 -15.25
N GLY A 12 12.15 0.35 -15.28
CA GLY A 12 11.97 -0.99 -14.70
C GLY A 12 10.54 -1.31 -14.26
N LEU A 13 9.68 -0.29 -14.14
CA LEU A 13 8.28 -0.50 -13.76
C LEU A 13 7.45 -0.82 -15.00
N ALA A 14 6.88 -2.03 -15.06
CA ALA A 14 5.96 -2.41 -16.13
C ALA A 14 4.73 -1.50 -16.20
N HIS A 15 4.38 -0.81 -15.10
CA HIS A 15 3.22 0.08 -15.03
C HIS A 15 3.46 1.29 -14.08
N PRO A 16 4.25 2.30 -14.51
CA PRO A 16 4.77 3.34 -13.62
C PRO A 16 3.68 4.20 -12.97
N ILE A 17 2.57 4.47 -13.67
CA ILE A 17 1.43 5.22 -13.10
C ILE A 17 0.78 4.41 -11.97
N GLY A 18 0.55 3.11 -12.18
CA GLY A 18 -0.07 2.25 -11.18
C GLY A 18 0.82 2.09 -9.94
N SER A 19 2.12 1.94 -10.15
CA SER A 19 3.10 1.89 -9.06
C SER A 19 3.16 3.20 -8.28
N ALA A 20 3.20 4.35 -8.96
CA ALA A 20 3.18 5.65 -8.28
C ALA A 20 1.90 5.82 -7.44
N MET A 21 0.74 5.42 -7.96
CA MET A 21 -0.52 5.44 -7.22
C MET A 21 -0.48 4.49 -6.01
N HIS A 22 0.04 3.28 -6.17
CA HIS A 22 0.17 2.29 -5.09
C HIS A 22 0.99 2.83 -3.90
N GLU A 23 2.15 3.43 -4.18
CA GLU A 23 2.99 4.02 -3.13
C GLU A 23 2.35 5.26 -2.49
N LEU A 24 1.58 6.05 -3.25
CA LEU A 24 0.80 7.14 -2.68
C LEU A 24 -0.29 6.63 -1.72
N LEU A 25 -0.95 5.51 -2.02
CA LEU A 25 -1.91 4.89 -1.11
C LEU A 25 -1.22 4.40 0.18
N HIS A 26 -0.01 3.85 0.07
CA HIS A 26 0.82 3.52 1.23
C HIS A 26 1.18 4.76 2.07
N ALA A 27 1.54 5.87 1.43
CA ALA A 27 1.80 7.13 2.13
C ALA A 27 0.54 7.67 2.84
N CYS A 28 -0.65 7.41 2.30
CA CYS A 28 -1.95 7.70 2.93
C CYS A 28 -2.33 6.70 4.04
N GLY A 29 -1.52 5.67 4.31
CA GLY A 29 -1.76 4.69 5.36
C GLY A 29 -2.56 3.46 4.93
N MET A 30 -2.75 3.23 3.64
CA MET A 30 -3.36 2.01 3.13
C MET A 30 -2.34 0.87 3.06
N TYR A 31 -2.78 -0.35 3.34
CA TYR A 31 -1.95 -1.54 3.27
C TYR A 31 -2.30 -2.39 2.04
N HIS A 32 -1.57 -3.48 1.81
CA HIS A 32 -1.98 -4.43 0.79
C HIS A 32 -3.29 -5.12 1.17
N GLU A 33 -4.21 -5.21 0.22
CA GLU A 33 -5.54 -5.77 0.44
C GLU A 33 -5.50 -7.23 0.90
N HIS A 34 -4.55 -8.02 0.39
CA HIS A 34 -4.38 -9.41 0.83
C HIS A 34 -3.91 -9.54 2.29
N SER A 35 -3.46 -8.45 2.91
CA SER A 35 -3.11 -8.42 4.33
C SER A 35 -4.29 -8.06 5.23
N HIS A 36 -5.45 -7.73 4.66
CA HIS A 36 -6.66 -7.40 5.40
C HIS A 36 -7.01 -8.50 6.43
N PRO A 37 -7.49 -8.15 7.64
CA PRO A 37 -7.78 -9.15 8.68
C PRO A 37 -8.83 -10.19 8.25
N ASP A 38 -9.74 -9.83 7.36
CA ASP A 38 -10.80 -10.71 6.86
C ASP A 38 -10.48 -11.41 5.54
N ARG A 39 -9.24 -11.30 5.02
CA ARG A 39 -8.87 -11.85 3.70
C ARG A 39 -9.22 -13.33 3.52
N ASP A 40 -9.14 -14.12 4.59
CA ASP A 40 -9.36 -15.58 4.55
C ASP A 40 -10.81 -15.95 4.19
N LYS A 41 -11.74 -14.97 4.19
CA LYS A 41 -13.10 -15.10 3.68
C LYS A 41 -13.17 -15.07 2.14
N TYR A 42 -12.18 -14.48 1.49
CA TYR A 42 -12.20 -14.17 0.05
C TYR A 42 -11.07 -14.85 -0.74
N LEU A 43 -9.93 -15.12 -0.09
CA LEU A 43 -8.77 -15.72 -0.72
C LEU A 43 -8.09 -16.74 0.20
N PHE A 44 -7.44 -17.72 -0.42
CA PHE A 44 -6.61 -18.71 0.27
C PHE A 44 -5.14 -18.47 -0.10
N VAL A 45 -4.30 -18.23 0.91
CA VAL A 45 -2.86 -18.07 0.73
C VAL A 45 -2.19 -19.43 0.86
N GLN A 46 -1.60 -19.95 -0.23
CA GLN A 46 -1.01 -21.29 -0.25
C GLN A 46 0.26 -21.42 0.61
N ASN A 47 0.98 -20.32 0.86
CA ASN A 47 2.22 -20.29 1.63
C ASN A 47 2.28 -19.08 2.57
N ASN A 48 2.68 -19.29 3.82
CA ASN A 48 2.91 -18.21 4.80
C ASN A 48 4.25 -17.49 4.57
N SER A 49 4.50 -17.04 3.34
CA SER A 49 5.59 -16.10 3.08
C SER A 49 5.37 -14.82 3.90
N TYR A 50 6.46 -14.18 4.34
CA TYR A 50 6.42 -12.90 5.05
C TYR A 50 5.71 -11.81 4.22
N ASP A 51 5.70 -11.96 2.90
CA ASP A 51 5.06 -11.07 1.93
C ASP A 51 3.52 -11.11 2.01
N TYR A 52 2.93 -12.21 2.53
CA TYR A 52 1.48 -12.38 2.65
C TYR A 52 0.98 -12.28 4.10
N ARG A 53 1.69 -11.52 4.93
CA ARG A 53 1.36 -11.36 6.33
C ARG A 53 -0.08 -10.85 6.52
N ARG A 54 -0.81 -11.45 7.46
CA ARG A 54 -2.11 -10.98 7.95
C ARG A 54 -1.87 -9.87 8.96
N TYR A 55 -2.60 -8.76 8.85
CA TYR A 55 -2.69 -7.79 9.93
C TYR A 55 -3.79 -8.18 10.90
N GLU A 56 -3.54 -7.95 12.19
CA GLU A 56 -4.60 -8.05 13.19
C GLU A 56 -5.58 -6.88 13.01
N PRO A 57 -6.86 -7.03 13.38
CA PRO A 57 -7.86 -5.96 13.24
C PRO A 57 -7.45 -4.61 13.84
N ASN A 58 -6.61 -4.62 14.88
CA ASN A 58 -6.13 -3.42 15.55
C ASN A 58 -4.96 -2.72 14.84
N ASP A 59 -4.29 -3.41 13.91
CA ASP A 59 -3.14 -2.88 13.16
C ASP A 59 -3.58 -2.08 11.92
N VAL A 60 -4.80 -2.31 11.42
CA VAL A 60 -5.38 -1.67 10.24
C VAL A 60 -6.35 -0.56 10.59
N ARG A 61 -5.83 0.62 10.94
CA ARG A 61 -6.67 1.81 11.25
C ARG A 61 -7.39 2.41 10.04
N PHE A 62 -6.93 2.13 8.82
CA PHE A 62 -7.41 2.80 7.60
C PHE A 62 -8.09 1.89 6.57
N MET A 63 -8.16 0.57 6.82
CA MET A 63 -8.86 -0.34 5.89
C MET A 63 -10.36 -0.46 6.17
N HIS A 64 -10.82 -0.12 7.38
CA HIS A 64 -12.23 -0.29 7.78
C HIS A 64 -13.00 1.02 7.97
N GLU A 65 -12.32 2.17 8.05
CA GLU A 65 -12.98 3.47 8.24
C GLU A 65 -12.41 4.50 7.26
N ILE A 66 -13.07 4.66 6.11
CA ILE A 66 -13.09 5.96 5.44
C ILE A 66 -14.13 6.80 6.16
N GLU A 67 -13.82 7.26 7.38
CA GLU A 67 -14.54 8.39 7.94
C GLU A 67 -14.11 9.64 7.16
N VAL A 68 -15.00 10.08 6.28
CA VAL A 68 -14.91 11.37 5.61
C VAL A 68 -15.06 12.46 6.68
N GLY A 69 -13.92 12.85 7.26
CA GLY A 69 -13.75 14.06 8.06
C GLY A 69 -13.81 13.87 9.57
N SER A 70 -12.67 14.08 10.24
CA SER A 70 -12.43 15.26 11.09
C SER A 70 -11.26 15.01 12.07
N LYS A 71 -10.20 15.81 11.93
CA LYS A 71 -9.24 16.23 12.98
C LYS A 71 -8.49 15.16 13.81
N LYS A 72 -7.20 15.00 13.52
CA LYS A 72 -6.07 15.12 14.48
C LYS A 72 -4.86 15.62 13.66
N ARG A 73 -4.40 16.86 13.71
CA ARG A 73 -3.75 17.65 14.78
C ARG A 73 -2.57 16.93 15.46
N PHE A 74 -1.40 17.43 15.06
CA PHE A 74 0.00 17.21 15.47
C PHE A 74 0.68 15.97 14.90
#